data_AF-A0A6J6VLG7-F1
#
_entry.id   AF-A0A6J6VLG7-F1
#
_cell.length_a   1.000
_cell.length_b   1.000
_cell.length_c   1.000
_cell.angle_alpha   90.00
_cell.angle_beta   90.00
_cell.angle_gamma   90.00
#
_symmetry.space_group_name_H-M   'P 1'
#
loop_
_entity.id
_entity.type
_entity.pdbx_description
1 polymer ?
#
loop_
_entity_poly.entity_id
_entity_poly.type
_entity_poly.pdbx_seq_one_letter_code
_entity_poly.pdbx_strand_id
1 'polypeptide(L)'
;MASKDGDRSKFFPAIEKKYGEKVSFWITRLKELESTKYPEQIAYLKENYGFSQAHANALVMYVRGSTTSKRFDSPTTFFNGLEPQARKTVKAIFAAITGKQKGLKLVMAWNQPMLRNKNGYVLGLSVSKNHITINPFSVDVLEKNMKKLAPFKVNKYTFQVPLNWDADALLLNSLAKARITEIKQEKVD
;
A
#
# COMPACT_ATOMS: atom_id res chain seq x y z
N MET A 1 -19.32 4.44 -4.29
CA MET A 1 -18.10 3.64 -4.55
C MET A 1 -16.91 4.58 -4.50
N ALA A 2 -15.86 4.25 -3.74
CA ALA A 2 -14.63 5.04 -3.74
C ALA A 2 -14.05 5.11 -5.17
N SER A 3 -13.62 6.28 -5.60
CA SER A 3 -13.15 6.48 -6.97
C SER A 3 -11.94 5.62 -7.29
N LYS A 4 -11.95 4.92 -8.44
CA LYS A 4 -10.82 4.10 -8.91
C LYS A 4 -9.58 4.93 -9.24
N ASP A 5 -9.74 6.22 -9.52
CA ASP A 5 -8.65 7.15 -9.80
C ASP A 5 -7.95 7.67 -8.53
N GLY A 6 -8.57 7.52 -7.35
CA GLY A 6 -8.04 7.98 -6.06
C GLY A 6 -8.33 9.44 -5.73
N ASP A 7 -9.08 10.16 -6.58
CA ASP A 7 -9.49 11.55 -6.36
C ASP A 7 -10.42 11.67 -5.15
N ARG A 8 -10.03 12.51 -4.19
CA ARG A 8 -10.81 12.75 -2.96
C ARG A 8 -12.04 13.60 -3.20
N SER A 9 -12.06 14.44 -4.23
CA SER A 9 -13.21 15.27 -4.57
C SER A 9 -14.44 14.44 -4.97
N LYS A 10 -14.23 13.19 -5.39
CA LYS A 10 -15.31 12.24 -5.71
C LYS A 10 -16.16 11.85 -4.50
N PHE A 11 -15.69 12.09 -3.28
CA PHE A 11 -16.52 11.93 -2.08
C PHE A 11 -17.44 13.12 -1.84
N PHE A 12 -17.20 14.29 -2.45
CA PHE A 12 -17.91 15.53 -2.18
C PHE A 12 -19.42 15.40 -2.40
N PRO A 13 -19.93 14.86 -3.52
CA PRO A 13 -21.38 14.70 -3.70
C PRO A 13 -22.03 13.83 -2.62
N ALA A 14 -21.33 12.78 -2.15
CA ALA A 14 -21.82 11.90 -1.10
C ALA A 14 -21.74 12.56 0.30
N ILE A 15 -20.74 13.42 0.52
CA ILE A 15 -20.61 14.25 1.73
C ILE A 15 -21.77 15.23 1.80
N GLU A 16 -22.01 16.02 0.75
CA GLU A 16 -23.11 16.99 0.73
C GLU A 16 -24.46 16.31 0.93
N LYS A 17 -24.70 15.20 0.21
CA LYS A 17 -25.94 14.43 0.34
C LYS A 17 -26.16 13.90 1.76
N LYS A 18 -25.11 13.48 2.45
CA LYS A 18 -25.23 12.81 3.76
C LYS A 18 -25.25 13.79 4.93
N TYR A 19 -24.52 14.90 4.85
CA TYR A 19 -24.33 15.83 5.97
C TYR A 19 -25.04 17.17 5.78
N GLY A 20 -25.79 17.36 4.68
CA GLY A 20 -26.74 18.46 4.51
C GLY A 20 -26.14 19.80 4.07
N GLU A 21 -24.82 19.95 4.16
CA GLU A 21 -24.12 21.20 3.80
C GLU A 21 -23.18 21.03 2.62
N LYS A 22 -22.91 22.15 1.92
CA LYS A 22 -21.95 22.19 0.81
C LYS A 22 -20.52 21.88 1.27
N VAL A 23 -19.71 21.30 0.39
CA VAL A 23 -18.31 21.00 0.75
C VAL A 23 -17.51 22.26 1.10
N SER A 24 -17.82 23.40 0.47
CA SER A 24 -17.23 24.69 0.83
C SER A 24 -17.44 25.05 2.31
N PHE A 25 -18.64 24.81 2.84
CA PHE A 25 -18.95 25.03 4.26
C PHE A 25 -18.04 24.19 5.15
N TRP A 26 -17.91 22.90 4.86
CA TRP A 26 -17.07 22.01 5.66
C TRP A 26 -15.57 22.33 5.54
N ILE A 27 -15.11 22.76 4.36
CA ILE A 27 -13.74 23.24 4.16
C ILE A 27 -13.48 24.47 5.03
N THR A 28 -14.38 25.46 5.03
CA THR A 28 -14.27 26.64 5.89
C THR A 28 -14.22 26.25 7.35
N ARG A 29 -15.11 25.37 7.80
CA ARG A 29 -15.15 24.88 9.19
C ARG A 29 -13.83 24.24 9.63
N LEU A 30 -13.20 23.46 8.76
CA LEU A 30 -11.88 22.86 9.03
C LEU A 30 -10.73 23.87 9.02
N LYS A 31 -10.83 24.94 8.25
CA LYS A 31 -9.82 26.02 8.22
C LYS A 31 -9.91 26.94 9.43
N GLU A 32 -11.11 27.14 9.96
CA GLU A 32 -11.38 27.90 11.18
C GLU A 32 -11.03 27.12 12.45
N LEU A 33 -10.83 25.80 12.33
CA LEU A 33 -10.38 24.98 13.46
C LEU A 33 -8.94 25.37 13.83
N GLU A 34 -8.72 25.72 15.10
CA GLU A 34 -7.38 26.06 15.60
C GLU A 34 -6.39 24.90 15.48
N SER A 35 -6.90 23.66 15.48
CA SER A 35 -6.07 22.48 15.32
C SER A 35 -5.65 22.22 13.88
N THR A 36 -4.35 22.10 13.69
CA THR A 36 -3.71 21.61 12.47
C THR A 36 -3.44 20.10 12.51
N LYS A 37 -3.75 19.41 13.61
CA LYS A 37 -3.46 17.99 13.76
C LYS A 37 -4.51 17.15 13.06
N TYR A 38 -4.05 16.24 12.21
CA TYR A 38 -4.92 15.34 11.46
C TYR A 38 -5.91 14.55 12.34
N PRO A 39 -5.50 13.93 13.48
CA PRO A 39 -6.44 13.17 14.30
C PRO A 39 -7.55 14.04 14.90
N GLU A 40 -7.22 15.26 15.32
CA GLU A 40 -8.16 16.20 15.94
C GLU A 40 -9.18 16.71 14.90
N GLN A 41 -8.73 17.02 13.67
CA GLN A 41 -9.62 17.37 12.55
C GLN A 41 -10.57 16.22 12.17
N ILE A 42 -10.10 14.98 12.23
CA ILE A 42 -10.95 13.79 12.00
C ILE A 42 -11.96 13.61 13.13
N ALA A 43 -11.52 13.66 14.39
CA ALA A 43 -12.38 13.53 15.56
C ALA A 43 -13.48 14.60 15.52
N TYR A 44 -13.11 15.85 15.25
CA TYR A 44 -14.03 16.97 15.12
C TYR A 44 -15.21 16.68 14.17
N LEU A 45 -14.93 16.16 12.96
CA LEU A 45 -15.98 15.83 12.00
C LEU A 45 -16.82 14.61 12.42
N LYS A 46 -16.17 13.59 13.00
CA LYS A 46 -16.83 12.34 13.36
C LYS A 46 -17.75 12.51 14.57
N GLU A 47 -17.24 13.16 15.61
CA GLU A 47 -17.90 13.27 16.91
C GLU A 47 -18.99 14.33 16.89
N ASN A 48 -18.74 15.49 16.25
CA ASN A 48 -19.71 16.59 16.24
C ASN A 48 -20.72 16.51 15.09
N TYR A 49 -20.38 15.83 13.98
CA TYR A 49 -21.20 15.84 12.75
C TYR A 49 -21.47 14.44 12.19
N GLY A 50 -21.07 13.38 12.90
CA GLY A 50 -21.35 12.00 12.51
C GLY A 50 -20.66 11.53 11.23
N PHE A 51 -19.54 12.18 10.84
CA PHE A 51 -18.84 11.77 9.63
C PHE A 51 -18.35 10.32 9.71
N SER A 52 -18.41 9.61 8.58
CA SER A 52 -17.68 8.36 8.42
C SER A 52 -16.18 8.62 8.32
N GLN A 53 -15.36 7.62 8.67
CA GLN A 53 -13.90 7.72 8.55
C GLN A 53 -13.45 8.08 7.12
N ALA A 54 -14.09 7.50 6.10
CA ALA A 54 -13.76 7.74 4.71
C ALA A 54 -14.09 9.17 4.27
N HIS A 55 -15.27 9.69 4.65
CA HIS A 55 -15.69 11.06 4.32
C HIS A 55 -14.83 12.10 5.04
N ALA A 56 -14.57 11.89 6.33
CA ALA A 56 -13.70 12.76 7.12
C ALA A 56 -12.27 12.79 6.54
N ASN A 57 -11.69 11.61 6.24
CA ASN A 57 -10.37 11.55 5.62
C ASN A 57 -10.32 12.26 4.26
N ALA A 58 -11.32 12.04 3.40
CA ALA A 58 -11.36 12.67 2.08
C ALA A 58 -11.32 14.20 2.18
N LEU A 59 -12.16 14.77 3.05
CA LEU A 59 -12.26 16.21 3.24
C LEU A 59 -11.00 16.79 3.91
N VAL A 60 -10.58 16.22 5.04
CA VAL A 60 -9.40 16.70 5.80
C VAL A 60 -8.16 16.66 4.94
N MET A 61 -7.92 15.57 4.22
CA MET A 61 -6.73 15.47 3.35
C MET A 61 -6.80 16.45 2.17
N TYR A 62 -7.98 16.72 1.62
CA TYR A 62 -8.17 17.73 0.58
C TYR A 62 -7.82 19.14 1.08
N VAL A 63 -8.31 19.52 2.27
CA VAL A 63 -7.98 20.82 2.92
C VAL A 63 -6.48 20.96 3.16
N ARG A 64 -5.79 19.85 3.46
CA ARG A 64 -4.34 19.79 3.65
C ARG A 64 -3.53 19.75 2.35
N GLY A 65 -4.16 19.99 1.20
CA GLY A 65 -3.50 20.02 -0.12
C GLY A 65 -3.28 18.64 -0.77
N SER A 66 -3.76 17.55 -0.15
CA SER A 66 -3.68 16.22 -0.75
C SER A 66 -4.98 15.88 -1.47
N THR A 67 -5.04 16.18 -2.76
CA THR A 67 -6.24 15.94 -3.59
C THR A 67 -6.42 14.47 -3.99
N THR A 68 -5.34 13.67 -4.02
CA THR A 68 -5.38 12.26 -4.41
C THR A 68 -4.78 11.31 -3.38
N SER A 69 -5.44 10.17 -3.19
CA SER A 69 -4.94 9.07 -2.36
C SER A 69 -3.82 8.26 -3.02
N LYS A 70 -3.59 8.46 -4.33
CA LYS A 70 -2.48 7.86 -5.07
C LYS A 70 -1.24 8.74 -4.98
N ARG A 71 -0.20 8.23 -4.35
CA ARG A 71 1.14 8.86 -4.29
C ARG A 71 1.99 8.51 -5.50
N PHE A 72 1.76 7.33 -6.06
CA PHE A 72 2.50 6.81 -7.21
C PHE A 72 1.50 6.31 -8.25
N ASP A 73 1.63 6.81 -9.46
CA ASP A 73 0.83 6.40 -10.62
C ASP A 73 1.37 5.12 -11.28
N SER A 74 2.65 4.81 -11.08
CA SER A 74 3.38 3.76 -11.77
C SER A 74 4.55 3.24 -10.93
N PRO A 75 5.06 2.02 -11.21
CA PRO A 75 6.29 1.55 -10.59
C PRO A 75 7.47 2.49 -10.86
N THR A 76 7.52 3.13 -12.04
CA THR A 76 8.60 4.06 -12.41
C THR A 76 8.66 5.26 -11.47
N THR A 77 7.53 5.92 -11.19
CA THR A 77 7.50 7.07 -10.26
C THR A 77 7.83 6.64 -8.84
N PHE A 78 7.39 5.45 -8.42
CA PHE A 78 7.82 4.85 -7.15
C PHE A 78 9.34 4.70 -7.07
N PHE A 79 9.97 4.09 -8.08
CA PHE A 79 11.42 3.87 -8.09
C PHE A 79 12.22 5.17 -8.11
N ASN A 80 11.77 6.18 -8.85
CA ASN A 80 12.45 7.46 -8.95
C ASN A 80 12.52 8.21 -7.61
N GLY A 81 11.53 8.01 -6.74
CA GLY A 81 11.51 8.58 -5.39
C GLY A 81 12.37 7.85 -4.35
N LEU A 82 12.99 6.72 -4.70
CA LEU A 82 13.83 5.96 -3.76
C LEU A 82 15.29 6.40 -3.83
N GLU A 83 15.95 6.40 -2.67
CA GLU A 83 17.41 6.49 -2.56
C GLU A 83 18.11 5.42 -3.42
N PRO A 84 19.28 5.73 -4.03
CA PRO A 84 19.94 4.83 -4.99
C PRO A 84 20.16 3.41 -4.48
N GLN A 85 20.60 3.26 -3.22
CA GLN A 85 20.86 1.95 -2.62
C GLN A 85 19.58 1.12 -2.48
N ALA A 86 18.53 1.70 -1.90
CA ALA A 86 17.24 1.04 -1.76
C ALA A 86 16.63 0.71 -3.13
N ARG A 87 16.72 1.63 -4.09
CA ARG A 87 16.26 1.43 -5.47
C ARG A 87 16.94 0.22 -6.12
N LYS A 88 18.25 0.06 -5.94
CA LYS A 88 19.02 -1.08 -6.45
C LYS A 88 18.50 -2.39 -5.85
N THR A 89 18.37 -2.46 -4.51
CA THR A 89 17.90 -3.68 -3.83
C THR A 89 16.46 -4.02 -4.21
N VAL A 90 15.53 -3.06 -4.26
CA VAL A 90 14.15 -3.33 -4.68
C VAL A 90 14.07 -3.86 -6.12
N LYS A 91 14.83 -3.27 -7.05
CA LYS A 91 14.90 -3.78 -8.42
C LYS A 91 15.45 -5.21 -8.47
N ALA A 92 16.49 -5.51 -7.69
CA ALA A 92 17.08 -6.85 -7.60
C ALA A 92 16.06 -7.87 -7.06
N ILE A 93 15.27 -7.53 -6.03
CA ILE A 93 14.21 -8.39 -5.49
C ILE A 93 13.21 -8.79 -6.58
N PHE A 94 12.68 -7.81 -7.31
CA PHE A 94 11.71 -8.10 -8.37
C PHE A 94 12.34 -8.87 -9.53
N ALA A 95 13.56 -8.52 -9.94
CA ALA A 95 14.29 -9.21 -11.01
C ALA A 95 14.58 -10.68 -10.67
N ALA A 96 14.97 -10.98 -9.42
CA ALA A 96 15.22 -12.34 -8.97
C ALA A 96 13.98 -13.24 -9.12
N ILE A 97 12.79 -12.69 -8.89
CA ILE A 97 11.53 -13.42 -9.01
C ILE A 97 11.12 -13.54 -10.49
N THR A 98 11.10 -12.44 -11.24
CA THR A 98 10.62 -12.45 -12.65
C THR A 98 11.59 -13.14 -13.61
N GLY A 99 12.87 -13.25 -13.24
CA GLY A 99 13.86 -14.04 -13.96
C GLY A 99 13.46 -15.52 -14.07
N LYS A 100 12.87 -16.09 -13.00
CA LYS A 100 12.51 -17.50 -12.92
C LYS A 100 11.00 -17.75 -13.03
N GLN A 101 10.17 -16.94 -12.38
CA GLN A 101 8.71 -17.04 -12.41
C GLN A 101 8.12 -16.18 -13.53
N LYS A 102 7.69 -16.82 -14.62
CA LYS A 102 7.13 -16.13 -15.79
C LYS A 102 5.65 -15.75 -15.58
N GLY A 103 5.18 -14.76 -16.34
CA GLY A 103 3.76 -14.33 -16.32
C GLY A 103 3.37 -13.41 -15.16
N LEU A 104 4.34 -12.90 -14.40
CA LEU A 104 4.10 -11.90 -13.36
C LEU A 104 4.14 -10.49 -13.95
N LYS A 105 3.22 -9.63 -13.49
CA LYS A 105 3.18 -8.20 -13.80
C LYS A 105 3.52 -7.40 -12.56
N LEU A 106 4.43 -6.44 -12.70
CA LEU A 106 4.70 -5.43 -11.68
C LEU A 106 3.65 -4.30 -11.78
N VAL A 107 2.90 -4.07 -10.72
CA VAL A 107 1.83 -3.07 -10.65
C VAL A 107 1.95 -2.23 -9.38
N MET A 108 1.28 -1.08 -9.35
CA MET A 108 1.06 -0.33 -8.10
C MET A 108 -0.30 -0.71 -7.50
N ALA A 109 -0.29 -1.05 -6.21
CA ALA A 109 -1.49 -1.20 -5.40
C ALA A 109 -1.23 -0.70 -3.98
N TRP A 110 -2.20 0.02 -3.40
CA TRP A 110 -2.05 0.68 -2.10
C TRP A 110 -0.76 1.52 -1.96
N ASN A 111 -0.35 2.21 -3.04
CA ASN A 111 0.91 2.97 -3.13
C ASN A 111 2.19 2.13 -2.93
N GLN A 112 2.12 0.82 -3.14
CA GLN A 112 3.25 -0.10 -3.04
C GLN A 112 3.42 -0.87 -4.36
N PRO A 113 4.67 -1.17 -4.77
CA PRO A 113 4.94 -2.03 -5.91
C PRO A 113 4.65 -3.50 -5.56
N MET A 114 3.95 -4.19 -6.46
CA MET A 114 3.53 -5.57 -6.26
C MET A 114 3.65 -6.40 -7.54
N LEU A 115 4.18 -7.61 -7.41
CA LEU A 115 4.07 -8.65 -8.42
C LEU A 115 2.71 -9.35 -8.27
N ARG A 116 1.98 -9.47 -9.38
CA ARG A 116 0.73 -10.22 -9.46
C ARG A 116 0.62 -11.02 -10.75
N ASN A 117 -0.25 -12.02 -10.75
CA ASN A 117 -0.73 -12.67 -11.96
C ASN A 117 -2.27 -12.54 -12.07
N LYS A 118 -2.89 -13.35 -12.93
CA LYS A 118 -4.36 -13.38 -13.11
C LYS A 118 -5.11 -13.92 -11.88
N ASN A 119 -4.45 -14.70 -11.03
CA ASN A 119 -5.06 -15.33 -9.86
C ASN A 119 -4.99 -14.41 -8.64
N GLY A 120 -3.89 -13.67 -8.45
CA GLY A 120 -3.75 -12.79 -7.29
C GLY A 120 -2.38 -12.14 -7.17
N TYR A 121 -2.15 -11.51 -6.02
CA TYR A 121 -0.86 -10.92 -5.64
C TYR A 121 0.10 -12.00 -5.14
N VAL A 122 1.35 -11.91 -5.58
CA VAL A 122 2.41 -12.90 -5.31
C VAL A 122 3.42 -12.37 -4.31
N LEU A 123 3.92 -11.15 -4.53
CA LEU A 123 4.87 -10.52 -3.62
C LEU A 123 4.83 -9.00 -3.78
N GLY A 124 4.68 -8.29 -2.67
CA GLY A 124 4.76 -6.84 -2.61
C GLY A 124 5.81 -6.41 -1.61
N LEU A 125 6.17 -5.13 -1.63
CA LEU A 125 7.09 -4.57 -0.64
C LEU A 125 6.82 -3.11 -0.38
N SER A 126 7.37 -2.61 0.72
CA SER A 126 7.45 -1.19 1.05
C SER A 126 8.85 -0.82 1.50
N VAL A 127 9.24 0.43 1.28
CA VAL A 127 10.55 0.95 1.70
C VAL A 127 10.33 1.93 2.84
N SER A 128 11.00 1.69 3.97
CA SER A 128 11.06 2.57 5.13
C SER A 128 12.49 3.09 5.30
N LYS A 129 12.69 4.04 6.24
CA LYS A 129 14.00 4.69 6.47
C LYS A 129 15.17 3.70 6.65
N ASN A 130 14.93 2.56 7.31
CA ASN A 130 16.00 1.64 7.71
C ASN A 130 15.92 0.24 7.06
N HIS A 131 14.81 -0.09 6.38
CA HIS A 131 14.59 -1.45 5.89
C HIS A 131 13.55 -1.48 4.76
N ILE A 132 13.55 -2.57 4.02
CA ILE A 132 12.50 -2.96 3.08
C ILE A 132 11.64 -4.01 3.77
N THR A 133 10.32 -3.78 3.82
CA THR A 133 9.37 -4.79 4.31
C THR A 133 8.78 -5.53 3.12
N ILE A 134 8.94 -6.85 3.07
CA ILE A 134 8.47 -7.72 1.99
C ILE A 134 7.24 -8.50 2.46
N ASN A 135 6.22 -8.62 1.60
CA ASN A 135 4.95 -9.27 1.88
C ASN A 135 4.64 -10.33 0.80
N PRO A 136 4.67 -11.64 1.11
CA PRO A 136 4.23 -12.70 0.20
C PRO A 136 2.71 -12.94 0.21
N PHE A 137 1.94 -12.14 0.98
CA PHE A 137 0.48 -12.19 1.10
C PHE A 137 -0.11 -13.49 1.67
N SER A 138 0.70 -14.31 2.34
CA SER A 138 0.26 -15.53 3.02
C SER A 138 1.13 -15.83 4.23
N VAL A 139 0.47 -16.18 5.34
CA VAL A 139 1.13 -16.64 6.57
C VAL A 139 1.78 -18.00 6.32
N ASP A 140 1.03 -18.93 5.75
CA ASP A 140 1.50 -20.28 5.41
C ASP A 140 2.74 -20.27 4.51
N VAL A 141 2.82 -19.33 3.57
CA VAL A 141 4.00 -19.15 2.72
C VAL A 141 5.23 -18.71 3.53
N LEU A 142 5.06 -17.84 4.53
CA LEU A 142 6.16 -17.48 5.45
C LEU A 142 6.54 -18.68 6.31
N GLU A 143 5.58 -19.37 6.91
CA GLU A 143 5.78 -20.52 7.78
C GLU A 143 6.59 -21.63 7.08
N LYS A 144 6.22 -21.95 5.83
CA LYS A 144 6.95 -22.92 4.98
C LYS A 144 8.40 -22.51 4.66
N ASN A 145 8.77 -21.25 4.87
CA ASN A 145 10.11 -20.72 4.60
C ASN A 145 10.86 -20.26 5.87
N MET A 146 10.36 -20.55 7.08
CA MET A 146 10.93 -20.01 8.33
C MET A 146 12.41 -20.34 8.54
N LYS A 147 12.88 -21.52 8.11
CA LYS A 147 14.31 -21.86 8.20
C LYS A 147 15.21 -20.86 7.45
N LYS A 148 14.78 -20.41 6.26
CA LYS A 148 15.51 -19.40 5.46
C LYS A 148 15.28 -17.98 5.98
N LEU A 149 14.17 -17.75 6.68
CA LEU A 149 13.81 -16.45 7.24
C LEU A 149 14.40 -16.20 8.63
N ALA A 150 15.02 -17.20 9.27
CA ALA A 150 15.60 -17.10 10.61
C ALA A 150 16.53 -15.88 10.83
N PRO A 151 17.31 -15.40 9.83
CA PRO A 151 18.14 -14.21 9.99
C PRO A 151 17.37 -12.88 10.00
N PHE A 152 16.09 -12.88 9.65
CA PHE A 152 15.30 -11.67 9.44
C PHE A 152 14.23 -11.48 10.51
N LYS A 153 13.82 -10.22 10.71
CA LYS A 153 12.63 -9.92 11.51
C LYS A 153 11.38 -10.32 10.72
N VAL A 154 10.66 -11.32 11.20
CA VAL A 154 9.38 -11.79 10.64
C VAL A 154 8.22 -11.23 11.46
N ASN A 155 7.24 -10.66 10.77
CA ASN A 155 5.93 -10.26 11.30
C ASN A 155 4.85 -11.22 10.76
N LYS A 156 3.60 -11.03 11.18
CA LYS A 156 2.48 -11.93 10.80
C LYS A 156 2.36 -12.23 9.30
N TYR A 157 2.51 -11.21 8.45
CA TYR A 157 2.38 -11.35 6.98
C TYR A 157 3.60 -10.86 6.21
N THR A 158 4.66 -10.44 6.90
CA THR A 158 5.79 -9.77 6.26
C THR A 158 7.10 -10.13 6.92
N PHE A 159 8.22 -9.81 6.27
CA PHE A 159 9.53 -9.82 6.89
C PHE A 159 10.34 -8.60 6.45
N GLN A 160 11.36 -8.24 7.21
CA GLN A 160 12.19 -7.07 6.96
C GLN A 160 13.59 -7.45 6.51
N VAL A 161 14.09 -6.77 5.48
CA VAL A 161 15.46 -6.90 4.99
C VAL A 161 16.17 -5.54 4.98
N PRO A 162 17.50 -5.49 5.14
CA PRO A 162 18.27 -4.24 5.01
C PRO A 162 18.09 -3.54 3.66
N LEU A 163 18.29 -2.21 3.63
CA LEU A 163 18.22 -1.43 2.39
C LEU A 163 19.28 -1.83 1.34
N ASN A 164 20.37 -2.46 1.78
CA ASN A 164 21.47 -2.96 0.97
C ASN A 164 21.47 -4.49 0.85
N TRP A 165 20.35 -5.15 1.17
CA TRP A 165 20.26 -6.61 1.12
C TRP A 165 20.61 -7.13 -0.28
N ASP A 166 21.44 -8.17 -0.32
CA ASP A 166 21.73 -8.94 -1.52
C ASP A 166 20.58 -9.92 -1.75
N ALA A 167 19.72 -9.61 -2.71
CA ALA A 167 18.42 -10.24 -2.89
C ALA A 167 18.54 -11.76 -3.10
N ASP A 168 18.35 -12.55 -2.03
CA ASP A 168 18.46 -14.01 -2.05
C ASP A 168 17.43 -14.61 -3.02
N ALA A 169 17.90 -14.95 -4.21
CA ALA A 169 17.06 -15.47 -5.27
C ALA A 169 16.43 -16.82 -4.90
N LEU A 170 17.06 -17.64 -4.06
CA LEU A 170 16.51 -18.93 -3.64
C LEU A 170 15.35 -18.74 -2.67
N LEU A 171 15.48 -17.84 -1.70
CA LEU A 171 14.40 -17.47 -0.80
C LEU A 171 13.23 -16.82 -1.56
N LEU A 172 13.52 -15.79 -2.36
CA LEU A 172 12.51 -15.03 -3.08
C LEU A 172 11.70 -15.90 -4.05
N ASN A 173 12.36 -16.79 -4.77
CA ASN A 173 11.65 -17.73 -5.66
C ASN A 173 10.89 -18.82 -4.91
N SER A 174 11.35 -19.24 -3.73
CA SER A 174 10.64 -20.18 -2.87
C SER A 174 9.31 -19.58 -2.39
N LEU A 175 9.36 -18.34 -1.89
CA LEU A 175 8.17 -17.58 -1.49
C LEU A 175 7.20 -17.37 -2.65
N ALA A 176 7.70 -16.88 -3.79
CA ALA A 176 6.87 -16.61 -4.96
C ALA A 176 6.23 -17.89 -5.52
N LYS A 177 6.98 -19.01 -5.60
CA LYS A 177 6.45 -20.29 -6.06
C LYS A 177 5.32 -20.78 -5.16
N ALA A 178 5.55 -20.76 -3.84
CA ALA A 178 4.56 -21.20 -2.87
C ALA A 178 3.27 -20.37 -2.97
N ARG A 179 3.38 -19.03 -3.04
CA ARG A 179 2.20 -18.16 -3.20
C ARG A 179 1.49 -18.37 -4.53
N ILE A 180 2.21 -18.56 -5.64
CA ILE A 180 1.60 -18.84 -6.95
C ILE A 180 0.79 -20.14 -6.94
N THR A 181 1.30 -21.19 -6.27
CA THR A 181 0.57 -22.46 -6.11
C THR A 181 -0.69 -22.27 -5.28
N GLU A 182 -0.56 -21.60 -4.13
CA GLU A 182 -1.65 -21.34 -3.19
C GLU A 182 -2.82 -20.58 -3.86
N ILE A 183 -2.56 -19.44 -4.50
CA ILE A 183 -3.61 -18.64 -5.17
C ILE A 183 -4.21 -19.33 -6.41
N LYS A 184 -3.57 -20.37 -6.94
CA LYS A 184 -4.15 -21.18 -8.01
C LYS A 184 -5.18 -22.16 -7.46
N GLN A 185 -4.97 -22.68 -6.26
CA GLN A 185 -5.88 -23.62 -5.60
C GLN A 185 -7.15 -22.91 -5.08
N GLU A 186 -7.00 -21.72 -4.48
CA GLU A 186 -8.10 -20.87 -3.97
C GLU A 186 -9.17 -20.48 -5.03
N LYS A 187 -8.95 -20.74 -6.33
CA LYS A 187 -9.90 -20.42 -7.41
C LYS A 187 -10.56 -21.65 -8.06
N VAL A 188 -10.18 -22.85 -7.65
CA VAL A 188 -10.72 -24.11 -8.18
C VAL A 188 -11.85 -24.65 -7.30
N ASP A 189 -11.97 -24.12 -6.09
CA ASP A 189 -13.08 -24.34 -5.15
C ASP A 189 -14.15 -23.24 -5.30
#